data_AF-A0A6F8XY03-F1
#
_entry.id   AF-A0A6F8XY03-F1
#
_cell.length_a   1.000
_cell.length_b   1.000
_cell.length_c   1.000
_cell.angle_alpha   90.00
_cell.angle_beta   90.00
_cell.angle_gamma   90.00
#
_symmetry.space_group_name_H-M   'P 1'
#
loop_
_entity.id
_entity.type
_entity.pdbx_description
1 polymer ?
#
loop_
_entity_poly.entity_id
_entity_poly.type
_entity_poly.pdbx_seq_one_letter_code
_entity_poly.pdbx_strand_id
1 'polypeptide(L)'
;MPVRLERWAGDGWRTFAAGHTDIDGRLRDWVPAEMWGPGGYRLVFDTAAHSGPDAFFPEVVVAFRVTDPTRHYHVPLLLSPYGYTTYRGS
;
A
#
# COMPACT_ATOMS: atom_id res chain seq x y z
N MET A 1 -1.37 6.05 9.74
CA MET A 1 -1.07 6.61 8.41
C MET A 1 -2.13 6.11 7.41
N PRO A 2 -2.80 7.00 6.66
CA PRO A 2 -3.76 6.59 5.63
C PRO A 2 -3.07 5.80 4.51
N VAL A 3 -3.75 4.76 4.02
CA VAL A 3 -3.28 3.93 2.90
C VAL A 3 -4.45 3.64 1.97
N ARG A 4 -4.27 3.88 0.67
CA ARG A 4 -5.18 3.37 -0.37
C ARG A 4 -4.56 2.15 -1.05
N LEU A 5 -5.40 1.18 -1.34
CA LEU A 5 -5.08 0.09 -2.25
C LEU A 5 -5.82 0.36 -3.55
N GLU A 6 -5.11 0.32 -4.66
CA GLU A 6 -5.68 0.51 -5.99
C GLU A 6 -5.36 -0.71 -6.86
N ARG A 7 -6.27 -1.02 -7.78
CA ARG A 7 -6.14 -2.14 -8.72
C ARG A 7 -6.10 -1.60 -10.15
N TRP A 8 -5.27 -2.20 -10.99
CA TRP A 8 -5.23 -1.89 -12.42
C TRP A 8 -6.49 -2.43 -13.11
N ALA A 9 -7.22 -1.55 -13.79
CA ALA A 9 -8.47 -1.85 -14.48
C ALA A 9 -8.31 -2.07 -16.00
N GLY A 10 -7.08 -2.02 -16.53
CA GLY A 10 -6.80 -2.12 -17.97
C GLY A 10 -6.50 -0.78 -18.63
N ASP A 11 -7.16 0.28 -18.15
CA ASP A 11 -7.07 1.66 -18.65
C ASP A 11 -6.53 2.65 -17.61
N GLY A 12 -6.33 2.20 -16.38
CA GLY A 12 -5.90 3.04 -15.28
C GLY A 12 -5.97 2.32 -13.93
N TRP A 13 -5.52 3.03 -12.90
CA TRP A 13 -5.63 2.60 -11.51
C TRP A 13 -6.95 3.07 -10.91
N ARG A 14 -7.64 2.19 -10.18
CA ARG A 14 -8.89 2.52 -9.49
C ARG A 14 -8.80 2.12 -8.03
N THR A 15 -9.33 2.98 -7.16
CA THR A 15 -9.44 2.68 -5.72
C THR A 15 -10.18 1.37 -5.53
N PHE A 16 -9.51 0.46 -4.84
CA PHE A 16 -10.00 -0.88 -4.55
C PHE A 16 -10.38 -1.00 -3.07
N ALA A 17 -9.57 -0.41 -2.19
CA ALA A 17 -9.87 -0.26 -0.77
C ALA A 17 -9.12 0.94 -0.17
N ALA A 18 -9.53 1.37 1.02
CA ALA A 18 -8.82 2.37 1.81
C ALA A 18 -8.79 1.94 3.28
N GLY A 19 -7.74 2.33 3.99
CA GLY A 19 -7.55 2.01 5.41
C GLY A 19 -6.56 2.95 6.09
N HIS A 20 -6.33 2.74 7.38
CA HIS A 20 -5.37 3.49 8.17
C HIS A 20 -4.53 2.54 8.99
N THR A 21 -3.21 2.68 8.93
CA THR A 21 -2.32 1.88 9.80
C THR A 21 -2.67 2.13 11.27
N ASP A 22 -2.57 1.08 12.07
CA ASP A 22 -2.69 1.11 13.52
C ASP A 22 -1.48 1.80 14.19
N ILE A 23 -1.46 1.80 15.52
CA ILE A 23 -0.39 2.39 16.34
C ILE A 23 0.97 1.72 16.14
N ASP A 24 0.99 0.47 15.69
CA ASP A 24 2.21 -0.28 15.37
C ASP A 24 2.64 -0.09 13.91
N GLY A 25 1.98 0.80 13.17
CA GLY A 25 2.25 1.05 11.75
C GLY A 25 1.79 -0.06 10.81
N ARG A 26 0.86 -0.92 11.25
CA ARG A 26 0.37 -2.07 10.49
C ARG A 26 -1.03 -1.84 9.97
N LEU A 27 -1.34 -2.42 8.82
CA LEU A 27 -2.70 -2.53 8.29
C LEU A 27 -2.85 -3.98 7.83
N ARG A 28 -3.76 -4.72 8.48
CA ARG A 28 -3.91 -6.18 8.31
C ARG A 28 -5.34 -6.51 7.96
N ASP A 29 -5.53 -7.51 7.11
CA ASP A 29 -6.82 -8.13 6.80
C ASP A 29 -7.95 -7.13 6.53
N TRP A 30 -7.62 -5.96 5.99
CA TRP A 30 -8.55 -4.85 5.81
C TRP A 30 -9.36 -4.95 4.51
N VAL A 31 -9.03 -5.95 3.68
CA VAL A 31 -9.72 -6.30 2.46
C VAL A 31 -10.13 -7.77 2.57
N PRO A 32 -11.42 -8.10 2.43
CA PRO A 32 -11.90 -9.49 2.44
C PRO A 32 -11.15 -10.37 1.44
N ALA A 33 -10.82 -11.60 1.85
CA ALA A 33 -9.99 -12.53 1.08
C ALA A 33 -10.56 -12.81 -0.32
N GLU A 34 -11.89 -12.91 -0.42
CA GLU A 34 -12.66 -13.17 -1.63
C GLU A 34 -12.62 -12.05 -2.67
N MET A 35 -12.23 -10.83 -2.27
CA MET A 35 -12.11 -9.71 -3.20
C MET A 35 -10.80 -9.76 -4.00
N TRP A 36 -9.79 -10.48 -3.52
CA TRP A 36 -8.50 -10.56 -4.18
C TRP A 36 -8.55 -11.42 -5.45
N GLY A 37 -7.82 -10.98 -6.47
CA GLY A 37 -7.63 -11.74 -7.70
C GLY A 37 -6.24 -11.49 -8.28
N PRO A 38 -5.80 -12.27 -9.28
CA PRO A 38 -4.57 -11.95 -9.98
C PRO A 38 -4.67 -10.58 -10.66
N GLY A 39 -3.55 -9.87 -10.74
CA GLY A 39 -3.48 -8.57 -11.38
C GLY A 39 -2.44 -7.61 -10.81
N GLY A 40 -2.41 -6.40 -11.36
CA GLY A 40 -1.61 -5.30 -10.85
C GLY A 40 -2.34 -4.58 -9.71
N TYR A 41 -1.63 -4.36 -8.62
CA TYR A 41 -2.08 -3.60 -7.46
C TYR A 41 -1.06 -2.53 -7.12
N ARG A 42 -1.48 -1.46 -6.44
CA ARG A 42 -0.56 -0.52 -5.81
C ARG A 42 -1.08 -0.07 -4.45
N LEU A 43 -0.17 0.03 -3.49
CA LEU A 43 -0.40 0.73 -2.23
C LEU A 43 0.02 2.17 -2.40
N VAL A 44 -0.83 3.09 -1.97
CA VAL A 44 -0.57 4.54 -1.91
C VAL A 44 -0.56 4.92 -0.44
N PHE A 45 0.63 5.15 0.10
CA PHE A 45 0.84 5.58 1.47
C PHE A 45 0.83 7.11 1.52
N ASP A 46 -0.07 7.69 2.30
CA ASP A 46 -0.10 9.14 2.56
C ASP A 46 0.95 9.47 3.64
N THR A 47 2.18 9.68 3.20
CA THR A 47 3.33 9.92 4.08
C THR A 47 3.32 11.32 4.67
N ALA A 48 2.71 12.32 4.02
CA ALA A 48 2.56 13.66 4.56
C ALA A 48 1.69 13.67 5.84
N ALA A 49 0.65 12.82 5.89
CA ALA A 49 -0.16 12.66 7.10
C ALA A 49 0.64 12.14 8.32
N HIS A 50 1.82 11.55 8.10
CA HIS A 50 2.74 11.12 9.16
C HIS A 50 3.89 12.11 9.38
N SER A 51 4.52 12.61 8.31
CA SER A 51 5.75 13.40 8.36
C SER A 51 5.53 14.92 8.35
N GLY A 52 4.29 15.37 8.17
CA GLY A 52 3.90 16.79 8.17
C GLY A 52 3.82 17.40 6.76
N PRO A 53 3.39 18.67 6.66
CA PRO A 53 3.12 19.35 5.38
C PRO A 53 4.39 19.58 4.53
N ASP A 54 5.57 19.62 5.16
CA ASP A 54 6.86 19.79 4.49
C ASP A 54 7.58 18.47 4.21
N ALA A 55 6.85 17.34 4.27
CA ALA A 55 7.40 16.02 3.97
C ALA A 55 7.98 15.98 2.55
N PHE A 56 9.24 15.56 2.43
CA PHE A 56 9.91 15.44 1.14
C PHE A 56 9.19 14.47 0.19
N PHE A 57 8.62 13.39 0.75
CA PHE A 57 7.69 12.52 0.06
C PHE A 57 6.27 12.82 0.57
N PRO A 58 5.41 13.49 -0.21
CA PRO A 58 4.02 13.70 0.21
C PRO A 58 3.20 12.40 0.16
N GLU A 59 3.55 11.52 -0.78
CA GLU A 59 3.04 10.14 -0.84
C GLU A 59 4.14 9.19 -1.33
N VAL A 60 3.98 7.90 -1.01
CA VAL A 60 4.78 6.82 -1.59
C VAL A 60 3.87 5.79 -2.24
N VAL A 61 4.12 5.48 -3.51
CA VAL A 61 3.34 4.51 -4.28
C VAL A 61 4.18 3.26 -4.54
N VAL A 62 3.70 2.11 -4.06
CA VAL A 62 4.34 0.81 -4.27
C VAL A 62 3.44 -0.07 -5.13
N ALA A 63 3.81 -0.24 -6.39
CA ALA A 63 3.11 -1.12 -7.32
C ALA A 63 3.69 -2.55 -7.28
N PHE A 64 2.81 -3.55 -7.29
CA PHE A 64 3.18 -4.96 -7.26
C PHE A 64 2.15 -5.81 -8.02
N ARG A 65 2.52 -7.05 -8.31
CA ARG A 65 1.66 -8.01 -9.02
C ARG A 65 1.26 -9.13 -8.07
N VAL A 66 -0.04 -9.38 -8.00
CA VAL A 66 -0.61 -10.59 -7.39
C VAL A 66 -0.75 -11.63 -8.47
N THR A 67 -0.14 -12.79 -8.26
CA THR A 67 -0.22 -13.95 -9.18
C THR A 67 -1.05 -15.07 -8.59
N ASP A 68 -1.02 -15.21 -7.26
CA ASP A 68 -1.73 -16.23 -6.51
C ASP A 68 -2.43 -15.54 -5.33
N PRO A 69 -3.74 -15.22 -5.44
CA PRO A 69 -4.47 -14.47 -4.41
C PRO A 69 -4.65 -15.25 -3.11
N THR A 70 -4.33 -16.55 -3.07
CA THR A 70 -4.41 -17.36 -1.85
C THR A 70 -3.21 -17.18 -0.92
N ARG A 71 -2.13 -16.53 -1.40
CA ARG A 71 -0.93 -16.27 -0.61
C ARG A 71 -1.04 -14.97 0.17
N HIS A 72 -0.35 -14.94 1.30
CA HIS A 72 -0.09 -13.70 2.02
C HIS A 72 0.90 -12.80 1.24
N TYR A 73 0.59 -11.51 1.17
CA TYR A 73 1.46 -10.49 0.59
C TYR A 73 1.77 -9.43 1.64
N HIS A 74 2.97 -9.51 2.20
CA HIS A 74 3.48 -8.48 3.10
C HIS A 74 4.32 -7.48 2.31
N VAL A 75 3.91 -6.21 2.28
CA VAL A 75 4.60 -5.14 1.53
C VAL A 75 4.91 -3.97 2.47
N PRO A 76 6.06 -3.99 3.17
CA PRO A 76 6.43 -2.94 4.12
C PRO A 76 6.89 -1.65 3.43
N LEU A 77 6.75 -0.54 4.14
CA LEU A 77 7.39 0.73 3.82
C LEU A 77 8.26 1.14 5.02
N LEU A 78 9.58 1.15 4.83
CA LEU A 78 10.53 1.72 5.78
C LEU A 78 10.81 3.16 5.35
N LEU A 79 10.30 4.13 6.11
CA LEU A 79 10.33 5.54 5.76
C LEU A 79 11.34 6.31 6.63
N SER A 80 12.17 7.12 5.98
CA SER A 80 12.96 8.18 6.60
C SER A 80 12.65 9.52 5.89
N PRO A 81 13.06 10.67 6.45
CA PRO A 81 12.72 11.97 5.85
C PRO A 81 13.11 12.13 4.37
N TYR A 82 14.21 11.51 3.93
CA TYR A 82 14.76 11.69 2.58
C TYR A 82 15.10 10.38 1.86
N GLY A 83 14.62 9.25 2.38
CA GLY A 83 14.74 7.96 1.70
C GLY A 83 13.72 6.96 2.23
N TYR A 84 13.36 5.99 1.41
CA TYR A 84 12.52 4.87 1.84
C TYR A 84 12.96 3.58 1.17
N THR A 85 12.62 2.47 1.81
CA THR A 85 12.82 1.12 1.26
C THR A 85 11.51 0.35 1.33
N THR A 86 11.25 -0.45 0.30
CA THR A 86 10.15 -1.41 0.27
C THR A 86 10.65 -2.74 -0.27
N TYR A 87 9.95 -3.82 0.06
CA TYR A 87 10.25 -5.18 -0.36
C TYR A 87 9.03 -6.07 -0.20
N ARG A 88 9.10 -7.31 -0.71
CA ARG A 88 8.11 -8.35 -0.39
C ARG A 88 8.60 -9.12 0.83
N GLY A 89 7.91 -8.96 1.96
CA GLY A 89 8.14 -9.75 3.16
C GLY A 89 7.54 -11.16 3.06
N SER A 90 7.94 -12.03 3.99
CA SER A 90 7.31 -13.33 4.25
C SER A 90 5.95 -13.15 4.92
#